data_AF-A0A8T3RTF6-F1
#
_entry.id   AF-A0A8T3RTF6-F1
#
_cell.length_a   1.000
_cell.length_b   1.000
_cell.length_c   1.000
_cell.angle_alpha   90.00
_cell.angle_beta   90.00
_cell.angle_gamma   90.00
#
_symmetry.space_group_name_H-M   'P 1'
#
loop_
_entity.id
_entity.type
_entity.pdbx_description
1 polymer ?
#
loop_
_entity_poly.entity_id
_entity_poly.type
_entity_poly.pdbx_seq_one_letter_code
_entity_poly.pdbx_strand_id
1 'polypeptide(L)'
;MFTAKGFVNAAGFGFLLLLATGGSALANAQAIQPDPVQPRYWNYDGQTILLVGGSQEENLFQFDSLEAHLDLLVSAGGNYVRNTMNSSDAGNVWPFERLPDGRYDLNRLSDEYYARLERLLDLAFERDIIVQIELWDRFDFAQEPWLSNPYRPANNVNYSLVESGLDNEYLSHPGQNENPFFRSVPVLDGNAVILPYQQRQVDRLLQISFAFPNVIYTIDNETSGTAEWAAYWATYIQRRAAERGTIAYVTEMWGARDLHAEQHQRTLDHPELYAFADISQNNHQIGDQHWNDLMWVREYIADRSRPLNNVKIYGADGGRFGDTREGIERFWRNIFGGAASARFHRPPGGIGLSAIAQAHIRSARLLQTHFDIFAAQPDAGHTLLLEREPAEAYLAFTPSSQYAVYFPQGGSVELDLRDESGQFSMQWLNATTGSLSQEGSVEGGGMVRLVSPGNDHWIAILATGSVEDPGPVPPPDPVPPPGPVPPPDPVPPPDPVPPPGPVPPPCPKGETIECLLN
;
A
#
# COMPACT_ATOMS: atom_id res chain seq x y z
N MET A 1 25.73 -10.83 -78.36
CA MET A 1 24.81 -11.64 -79.18
C MET A 1 24.17 -12.66 -78.24
N PHE A 2 22.83 -12.80 -78.28
CA PHE A 2 21.94 -13.64 -77.44
C PHE A 2 21.76 -13.17 -75.97
N THR A 3 20.67 -12.51 -75.54
CA THR A 3 19.20 -12.81 -75.42
C THR A 3 18.77 -13.53 -74.13
N ALA A 4 18.24 -12.72 -73.20
CA ALA A 4 16.99 -12.79 -72.42
C ALA A 4 16.30 -14.11 -72.00
N LYS A 5 15.92 -14.18 -70.70
CA LYS A 5 14.61 -14.53 -70.04
C LYS A 5 14.88 -14.79 -68.54
N GLY A 6 14.10 -14.43 -67.50
CA GLY A 6 12.95 -13.55 -67.18
C GLY A 6 12.93 -13.34 -65.63
N PHE A 7 12.52 -12.18 -65.07
CA PHE A 7 11.24 -11.88 -64.36
C PHE A 7 10.85 -12.92 -63.25
N VAL A 8 10.48 -12.64 -61.98
CA VAL A 8 9.77 -11.53 -61.28
C VAL A 8 9.94 -11.65 -59.73
N ASN A 9 9.90 -10.50 -59.03
CA ASN A 9 9.54 -10.17 -57.62
C ASN A 9 9.80 -11.10 -56.42
N ALA A 10 10.47 -10.53 -55.41
CA ALA A 10 10.14 -10.72 -54.00
C ALA A 10 9.79 -9.35 -53.40
N ALA A 11 8.55 -9.21 -52.92
CA ALA A 11 8.01 -8.01 -52.32
C ALA A 11 8.62 -7.78 -50.93
N GLY A 12 8.99 -6.53 -50.64
CA GLY A 12 9.39 -6.10 -49.31
C GLY A 12 8.18 -6.00 -48.39
N PHE A 13 8.31 -6.59 -47.20
CA PHE A 13 7.41 -6.31 -46.08
C PHE A 13 7.81 -4.97 -45.46
N GLY A 14 7.06 -3.93 -45.80
CA GLY A 14 7.07 -2.66 -45.07
C GLY A 14 6.31 -2.83 -43.75
N PHE A 15 6.99 -2.48 -42.66
CA PHE A 15 6.42 -2.36 -41.32
C PHE A 15 5.37 -1.24 -41.34
N LEU A 16 4.09 -1.57 -41.18
CA LEU A 16 3.05 -0.59 -40.87
C LEU A 16 2.91 -0.54 -39.34
N LEU A 17 3.52 0.48 -38.73
CA LEU A 17 3.18 0.95 -37.40
C LEU A 17 1.78 1.58 -37.48
N LEU A 18 0.75 0.90 -37.00
CA LEU A 18 -0.54 1.54 -36.74
C LEU A 18 -0.50 2.13 -35.32
N LEU A 19 -0.41 3.46 -35.28
CA LEU A 19 -0.64 4.29 -34.12
C LEU A 19 -2.09 4.10 -33.63
N ALA A 20 -2.22 3.42 -32.50
CA ALA A 20 -3.42 3.44 -31.66
C ALA A 20 -2.99 3.63 -30.20
N THR A 21 -2.47 4.81 -29.85
CA THR A 21 -1.97 5.13 -28.50
C THR A 21 -2.66 6.31 -27.83
N GLY A 22 -3.78 6.81 -28.38
CA GLY A 22 -4.47 7.98 -27.83
C GLY A 22 -5.47 7.68 -26.70
N GLY A 23 -6.10 6.50 -26.69
CA GLY A 23 -7.19 6.18 -25.75
C GLY A 23 -6.72 5.52 -24.43
N SER A 24 -5.73 4.64 -24.51
CA SER A 24 -5.22 3.87 -23.37
C SER A 24 -4.25 4.66 -22.49
N ALA A 25 -3.52 5.63 -23.05
CA ALA A 25 -2.61 6.48 -22.27
C ALA A 25 -3.36 7.50 -21.39
N LEU A 26 -4.53 7.99 -21.83
CA LEU A 26 -5.37 8.91 -21.04
C LEU A 26 -6.16 8.18 -19.95
N ALA A 27 -6.62 6.95 -20.19
CA ALA A 27 -7.27 6.13 -19.17
C ALA A 27 -6.31 5.72 -18.03
N ASN A 28 -5.02 5.52 -18.34
CA ASN A 28 -4.00 5.19 -17.34
C ASN A 28 -3.48 6.39 -16.53
N ALA A 29 -3.74 7.64 -16.95
CA ALA A 29 -3.31 8.82 -16.20
C ALA A 29 -4.15 9.06 -14.94
N GLN A 30 -5.34 8.45 -14.86
CA GLN A 30 -6.28 8.61 -13.75
C GLN A 30 -6.14 7.53 -12.68
N ALA A 31 -5.48 6.40 -13.00
CA ALA A 31 -5.28 5.30 -12.06
C ALA A 31 -4.07 5.52 -11.14
N ILE A 32 -4.17 4.96 -9.94
CA ILE A 32 -3.08 4.96 -8.96
C ILE A 32 -1.88 4.24 -9.55
N GLN A 33 -0.72 4.89 -9.57
CA GLN A 33 0.52 4.31 -10.10
C GLN A 33 1.75 4.90 -9.39
N PRO A 34 2.92 4.24 -9.40
CA PRO A 34 4.17 4.91 -9.04
C PRO A 34 4.35 6.18 -9.86
N ASP A 35 4.70 7.29 -9.22
CA ASP A 35 4.77 8.56 -9.91
C ASP A 35 5.93 8.58 -10.93
N PRO A 36 5.68 8.96 -12.20
CA PRO A 36 6.72 8.90 -13.23
C PRO A 36 7.81 9.96 -13.07
N VAL A 37 7.56 11.02 -12.29
CA VAL A 37 8.51 12.12 -12.03
C VAL A 37 9.13 11.96 -10.64
N GLN A 38 8.33 11.58 -9.64
CA GLN A 38 8.73 11.37 -8.26
C GLN A 38 8.54 9.91 -7.84
N PRO A 39 9.34 8.96 -8.34
CA PRO A 39 9.06 7.52 -8.25
C PRO A 39 8.96 6.98 -6.81
N ARG A 40 9.42 7.74 -5.80
CA ARG A 40 9.25 7.39 -4.39
C ARG A 40 7.82 7.60 -3.87
N TYR A 41 6.94 8.22 -4.65
CA TYR A 41 5.57 8.54 -4.30
C TYR A 41 4.59 7.97 -5.32
N TRP A 42 3.31 8.11 -5.01
CA TRP A 42 2.21 7.69 -5.86
C TRP A 42 1.72 8.84 -6.72
N ASN A 43 1.21 8.54 -7.91
CA ASN A 43 0.44 9.42 -8.75
C ASN A 43 -1.00 8.91 -8.84
N TYR A 44 -1.97 9.80 -8.65
CA TYR A 44 -3.39 9.52 -8.84
C TYR A 44 -4.07 10.75 -9.45
N ASP A 45 -4.88 10.55 -10.48
CA ASP A 45 -5.47 11.64 -11.28
C ASP A 45 -4.44 12.70 -11.74
N GLY A 46 -3.25 12.24 -12.16
CA GLY A 46 -2.16 13.09 -12.61
C GLY A 46 -1.42 13.86 -11.51
N GLN A 47 -1.77 13.67 -10.22
CA GLN A 47 -1.14 14.37 -9.10
C GLN A 47 -0.25 13.44 -8.29
N THR A 48 0.96 13.91 -7.94
CA THR A 48 1.80 13.24 -6.93
C THR A 48 1.12 13.35 -5.57
N ILE A 49 0.87 12.22 -4.91
CA ILE A 49 0.14 12.16 -3.64
C ILE A 49 0.92 11.41 -2.55
N LEU A 50 0.73 11.88 -1.32
CA LEU A 50 1.09 11.16 -0.10
C LEU A 50 -0.15 10.45 0.44
N LEU A 51 -0.02 9.15 0.67
CA LEU A 51 -1.08 8.30 1.22
C LEU A 51 -1.08 8.34 2.75
N VAL A 52 -2.07 8.98 3.37
CA VAL A 52 -2.20 9.01 4.84
C VAL A 52 -3.59 8.60 5.28
N GLY A 53 -3.65 7.92 6.43
CA GLY A 53 -4.94 7.52 6.98
C GLY A 53 -4.86 6.74 8.28
N GLY A 54 -5.96 6.05 8.56
CA GLY A 54 -6.15 5.21 9.72
C GLY A 54 -7.48 4.49 9.58
N SER A 55 -7.62 3.32 10.19
CA SER A 55 -8.93 2.65 10.19
C SER A 55 -9.25 2.00 11.52
N GLN A 56 -10.55 1.87 11.80
CA GLN A 56 -11.03 1.19 13.02
C GLN A 56 -11.04 -0.32 12.88
N GLU A 57 -11.03 -0.83 11.65
CA GLU A 57 -11.04 -2.25 11.35
C GLU A 57 -10.00 -2.60 10.27
N GLU A 58 -9.64 -3.87 10.15
CA GLU A 58 -8.74 -4.37 9.11
C GLU A 58 -9.45 -4.78 7.83
N ASN A 59 -10.65 -5.35 7.94
CA ASN A 59 -11.51 -5.73 6.83
C ASN A 59 -12.70 -4.78 6.70
N LEU A 60 -12.42 -3.51 6.41
CA LEU A 60 -13.40 -2.44 6.30
C LEU A 60 -14.62 -2.78 5.42
N PHE A 61 -14.47 -3.64 4.41
CA PHE A 61 -15.60 -4.09 3.59
C PHE A 61 -16.71 -4.78 4.41
N GLN A 62 -16.38 -5.37 5.56
CA GLN A 62 -17.34 -6.00 6.47
C GLN A 62 -17.85 -5.06 7.57
N PHE A 63 -17.35 -3.82 7.64
CA PHE A 63 -17.62 -2.91 8.73
C PHE A 63 -18.99 -2.23 8.58
N ASP A 64 -19.86 -2.40 9.58
CA ASP A 64 -21.23 -1.85 9.55
C ASP A 64 -21.26 -0.33 9.33
N SER A 65 -20.30 0.39 9.92
CA SER A 65 -20.21 1.87 9.84
C SER A 65 -19.22 2.35 8.77
N LEU A 66 -19.02 1.57 7.71
CA LEU A 66 -18.08 1.84 6.63
C LEU A 66 -18.18 3.26 6.05
N GLU A 67 -19.36 3.68 5.62
CA GLU A 67 -19.55 4.99 4.97
C GLU A 67 -19.17 6.15 5.90
N ALA A 68 -19.70 6.16 7.12
CA ALA A 68 -19.35 7.16 8.13
C ALA A 68 -17.86 7.15 8.48
N HIS A 69 -17.22 5.97 8.41
CA HIS A 69 -15.79 5.84 8.64
C HIS A 69 -14.97 6.49 7.52
N LEU A 70 -15.34 6.27 6.26
CA LEU A 70 -14.68 6.88 5.10
C LEU A 70 -14.92 8.40 5.07
N ASP A 71 -16.14 8.87 5.37
CA ASP A 71 -16.44 10.30 5.49
C ASP A 71 -15.57 10.97 6.57
N LEU A 72 -15.41 10.31 7.72
CA LEU A 72 -14.54 10.80 8.79
C LEU A 72 -13.08 10.88 8.35
N LEU A 73 -12.60 9.89 7.59
CA LEU A 73 -11.24 9.88 7.07
C LEU A 73 -11.00 11.08 6.15
N VAL A 74 -11.89 11.30 5.19
CA VAL A 74 -11.83 12.44 4.25
C VAL A 74 -11.90 13.76 5.01
N SER A 75 -12.77 13.88 6.01
CA SER A 75 -12.89 15.11 6.82
C SER A 75 -11.60 15.47 7.59
N ALA A 76 -10.72 14.49 7.82
CA ALA A 76 -9.41 14.68 8.42
C ALA A 76 -8.30 14.93 7.39
N GLY A 77 -8.60 14.84 6.09
CA GLY A 77 -7.63 14.93 4.99
C GLY A 77 -6.96 13.59 4.64
N GLY A 78 -7.46 12.48 5.17
CA GLY A 78 -6.97 11.15 4.83
C GLY A 78 -7.50 10.67 3.49
N ASN A 79 -6.71 9.85 2.80
CA ASN A 79 -7.01 9.34 1.45
C ASN A 79 -6.56 7.89 1.25
N TYR A 80 -6.32 7.16 2.34
CA TYR A 80 -5.73 5.84 2.26
C TYR A 80 -6.27 4.88 3.32
N VAL A 81 -6.77 3.73 2.87
CA VAL A 81 -7.25 2.65 3.73
C VAL A 81 -6.62 1.31 3.38
N ARG A 82 -6.55 0.45 4.40
CA ARG A 82 -6.19 -0.96 4.28
C ARG A 82 -7.45 -1.80 4.33
N ASN A 83 -7.52 -2.83 3.51
CA ASN A 83 -8.60 -3.82 3.55
C ASN A 83 -8.05 -5.25 3.42
N THR A 84 -7.99 -5.97 4.54
CA THR A 84 -7.70 -7.41 4.56
C THR A 84 -8.93 -8.21 4.13
N MET A 85 -8.75 -9.22 3.29
CA MET A 85 -9.86 -10.09 2.85
C MET A 85 -10.20 -11.22 3.85
N ASN A 86 -9.98 -11.00 5.15
CA ASN A 86 -10.23 -11.98 6.21
C ASN A 86 -11.70 -11.95 6.71
N SER A 87 -12.12 -13.00 7.41
CA SER A 87 -13.52 -13.19 7.85
C SER A 87 -13.67 -13.84 9.23
N SER A 88 -12.61 -13.87 10.03
CA SER A 88 -12.60 -14.59 11.30
C SER A 88 -13.39 -13.92 12.43
N ASP A 89 -13.60 -12.60 12.40
CA ASP A 89 -14.39 -11.94 13.45
C ASP A 89 -15.89 -12.28 13.39
N ALA A 90 -16.54 -12.26 14.56
CA ALA A 90 -17.95 -12.58 14.68
C ALA A 90 -18.83 -11.64 13.84
N GLY A 91 -19.73 -12.21 13.04
CA GLY A 91 -20.63 -11.46 12.16
C GLY A 91 -20.11 -11.25 10.74
N ASN A 92 -18.83 -11.54 10.49
CA ASN A 92 -18.26 -11.52 9.16
C ASN A 92 -18.79 -12.67 8.30
N VAL A 93 -18.93 -12.39 7.01
CA VAL A 93 -19.36 -13.34 5.99
C VAL A 93 -18.11 -13.93 5.33
N TRP A 94 -18.17 -15.19 4.91
CA TRP A 94 -17.10 -15.87 4.19
C TRP A 94 -17.30 -15.80 2.66
N PRO A 95 -16.25 -15.99 1.84
CA PRO A 95 -16.31 -15.81 0.38
C PRO A 95 -17.10 -16.88 -0.38
N PHE A 96 -17.60 -17.92 0.31
CA PHE A 96 -18.33 -19.04 -0.29
C PHE A 96 -19.71 -19.21 0.34
N GLU A 97 -20.65 -19.77 -0.42
CA GLU A 97 -22.01 -19.98 0.02
C GLU A 97 -22.08 -21.03 1.15
N ARG A 98 -22.77 -20.67 2.22
CA ARG A 98 -23.04 -21.58 3.35
C ARG A 98 -24.35 -22.32 3.13
N LEU A 99 -24.29 -23.64 3.17
CA LEU A 99 -25.40 -24.56 2.99
C LEU A 99 -26.27 -24.68 4.26
N PRO A 100 -27.50 -25.21 4.16
CA PRO A 100 -28.39 -25.39 5.33
C PRO A 100 -27.83 -26.28 6.44
N ASP A 101 -26.88 -27.18 6.14
CA ASP A 101 -26.21 -28.04 7.12
C ASP A 101 -25.03 -27.34 7.82
N GLY A 102 -24.76 -26.08 7.48
CA GLY A 102 -23.72 -25.25 8.08
C GLY A 102 -22.35 -25.33 7.41
N ARG A 103 -22.15 -26.26 6.45
CA ARG A 103 -20.93 -26.37 5.63
C ARG A 103 -20.97 -25.40 4.45
N TYR A 104 -19.84 -25.22 3.77
CA TYR A 104 -19.70 -24.41 2.57
C TYR A 104 -19.65 -25.25 1.29
N ASP A 105 -20.13 -24.70 0.18
CA ASP A 105 -19.83 -25.19 -1.16
C ASP A 105 -18.86 -24.23 -1.85
N LEU A 106 -17.59 -24.64 -1.95
CA LEU A 106 -16.52 -23.84 -2.55
C LEU A 106 -16.68 -23.62 -4.07
N ASN A 107 -17.61 -24.32 -4.73
CA ASN A 107 -17.98 -24.03 -6.11
C ASN A 107 -18.91 -22.82 -6.24
N ARG A 108 -19.52 -22.38 -5.14
CA ARG A 108 -20.54 -21.31 -5.10
C ARG A 108 -20.02 -20.15 -4.26
N LEU A 109 -19.84 -19.00 -4.90
CA LEU A 109 -19.35 -17.79 -4.26
C LEU A 109 -20.46 -17.09 -3.48
N SER A 110 -20.12 -16.42 -2.38
CA SER A 110 -21.06 -15.68 -1.54
C SER A 110 -21.39 -14.32 -2.14
N ASP A 111 -22.61 -14.12 -2.65
CA ASP A 111 -23.04 -12.83 -3.20
C ASP A 111 -22.92 -11.70 -2.18
N GLU A 112 -23.24 -11.96 -0.91
CA GLU A 112 -23.15 -10.97 0.16
C GLU A 112 -21.71 -10.51 0.42
N TYR A 113 -20.75 -11.44 0.45
CA TYR A 113 -19.34 -11.12 0.67
C TYR A 113 -18.80 -10.17 -0.40
N TYR A 114 -19.12 -10.46 -1.66
CA TYR A 114 -18.62 -9.68 -2.79
C TYR A 114 -19.40 -8.38 -2.99
N ALA A 115 -20.69 -8.31 -2.64
CA ALA A 115 -21.44 -7.05 -2.61
C ALA A 115 -20.89 -6.09 -1.54
N ARG A 116 -20.43 -6.61 -0.40
CA ARG A 116 -19.74 -5.84 0.64
C ARG A 116 -18.40 -5.27 0.14
N LEU A 117 -17.61 -6.06 -0.59
CA LEU A 117 -16.38 -5.59 -1.23
C LEU A 117 -16.66 -4.49 -2.26
N GLU A 118 -17.61 -4.72 -3.17
CA GLU A 118 -18.00 -3.74 -4.19
C GLU A 118 -18.42 -2.42 -3.55
N ARG A 119 -19.24 -2.47 -2.49
CA ARG A 119 -19.64 -1.28 -1.72
C ARG A 119 -18.45 -0.50 -1.15
N LEU A 120 -17.42 -1.18 -0.63
CA LEU A 120 -16.21 -0.50 -0.16
C LEU A 120 -15.51 0.25 -1.29
N LEU A 121 -15.35 -0.40 -2.43
CA LEU A 121 -14.62 0.18 -3.55
C LEU A 121 -15.37 1.33 -4.20
N ASP A 122 -16.70 1.22 -4.34
CA ASP A 122 -17.57 2.31 -4.77
C ASP A 122 -17.43 3.53 -3.84
N LEU A 123 -17.66 3.35 -2.54
CA LEU A 123 -17.60 4.44 -1.57
C LEU A 123 -16.21 5.08 -1.48
N ALA A 124 -15.15 4.27 -1.61
CA ALA A 124 -13.78 4.76 -1.60
C ALA A 124 -13.46 5.55 -2.87
N PHE A 125 -13.90 5.07 -4.04
CA PHE A 125 -13.69 5.75 -5.31
C PHE A 125 -14.43 7.09 -5.39
N GLU A 126 -15.68 7.17 -4.91
CA GLU A 126 -16.44 8.43 -4.77
C GLU A 126 -15.74 9.51 -3.94
N ARG A 127 -14.74 9.12 -3.15
CA ARG A 127 -14.04 9.95 -2.16
C ARG A 127 -12.55 10.10 -2.42
N ASP A 128 -12.06 9.63 -3.57
CA ASP A 128 -10.63 9.62 -3.93
C ASP A 128 -9.74 8.92 -2.88
N ILE A 129 -10.27 7.86 -2.26
CA ILE A 129 -9.55 7.07 -1.26
C ILE A 129 -8.87 5.90 -1.97
N ILE A 130 -7.56 5.77 -1.80
CA ILE A 130 -6.81 4.59 -2.25
C ILE A 130 -7.06 3.42 -1.30
N VAL A 131 -7.37 2.25 -1.85
CA VAL A 131 -7.58 1.01 -1.10
C VAL A 131 -6.41 0.05 -1.35
N GLN A 132 -5.64 -0.27 -0.31
CA GLN A 132 -4.69 -1.40 -0.35
C GLN A 132 -5.41 -2.67 0.09
N ILE A 133 -5.66 -3.58 -0.86
CA ILE A 133 -6.26 -4.90 -0.60
C ILE A 133 -5.16 -5.89 -0.22
N GLU A 134 -5.31 -6.55 0.92
CA GLU A 134 -4.50 -7.72 1.28
C GLU A 134 -5.27 -9.00 0.96
N LEU A 135 -4.74 -9.78 0.01
CA LEU A 135 -5.46 -10.90 -0.60
C LEU A 135 -5.71 -12.04 0.38
N TRP A 136 -4.71 -12.37 1.20
CA TRP A 136 -4.79 -13.41 2.19
C TRP A 136 -4.37 -12.91 3.57
N ASP A 137 -4.98 -13.50 4.59
CA ASP A 137 -4.56 -13.29 5.96
C ASP A 137 -4.19 -14.61 6.62
N ARG A 138 -2.91 -14.86 6.88
CA ARG A 138 -2.45 -16.09 7.52
C ARG A 138 -3.15 -16.37 8.85
N PHE A 139 -3.63 -15.34 9.53
CA PHE A 139 -4.32 -15.49 10.82
C PHE A 139 -5.67 -16.23 10.69
N ASP A 140 -6.30 -16.27 9.50
CA ASP A 140 -7.51 -17.06 9.23
C ASP A 140 -7.25 -18.57 9.05
N PHE A 141 -5.98 -18.99 8.93
CA PHE A 141 -5.59 -20.32 8.49
C PHE A 141 -4.87 -21.15 9.57
N ALA A 142 -4.90 -20.71 10.83
CA ALA A 142 -4.50 -21.55 11.96
C ALA A 142 -5.32 -21.23 13.21
N GLN A 143 -5.13 -22.03 14.26
CA GLN A 143 -5.73 -21.85 15.58
C GLN A 143 -7.26 -21.76 15.52
N GLU A 144 -7.87 -20.90 16.35
CA GLU A 144 -9.32 -20.76 16.46
C GLU A 144 -9.98 -20.26 15.15
N PRO A 145 -9.43 -19.24 14.45
CA PRO A 145 -9.97 -18.81 13.15
C PRO A 145 -10.12 -19.92 12.12
N TRP A 146 -9.16 -20.87 12.07
CA TRP A 146 -9.22 -22.00 11.14
C TRP A 146 -10.46 -22.87 11.33
N LEU A 147 -10.98 -22.97 12.56
CA LEU A 147 -12.10 -23.85 12.88
C LEU A 147 -13.41 -23.44 12.18
N SER A 148 -13.54 -22.16 11.80
CA SER A 148 -14.70 -21.64 11.06
C SER A 148 -14.45 -21.43 9.56
N ASN A 149 -13.19 -21.53 9.13
CA ASN A 149 -12.75 -21.26 7.76
C ASN A 149 -13.35 -22.27 6.73
N PRO A 150 -13.88 -21.82 5.57
CA PRO A 150 -14.42 -22.67 4.52
C PRO A 150 -13.43 -23.68 3.94
N TYR A 151 -12.15 -23.35 3.90
CA TYR A 151 -11.12 -24.24 3.37
C TYR A 151 -10.82 -25.42 4.29
N ARG A 152 -11.26 -25.37 5.55
CA ARG A 152 -11.12 -26.50 6.48
C ARG A 152 -11.93 -27.69 5.96
N PRO A 153 -11.35 -28.90 5.80
CA PRO A 153 -12.04 -30.04 5.19
C PRO A 153 -13.37 -30.40 5.85
N ALA A 154 -13.49 -30.27 7.18
CA ALA A 154 -14.75 -30.54 7.87
C ALA A 154 -15.83 -29.44 7.69
N ASN A 155 -15.46 -28.29 7.12
CA ASN A 155 -16.36 -27.15 6.93
C ASN A 155 -16.92 -27.06 5.50
N ASN A 156 -16.49 -27.87 4.54
CA ASN A 156 -17.02 -27.83 3.17
C ASN A 156 -17.46 -29.21 2.65
N VAL A 157 -18.08 -29.22 1.48
CA VAL A 157 -18.59 -30.44 0.82
C VAL A 157 -17.71 -30.90 -0.35
N ASN A 158 -16.65 -30.17 -0.64
CA ASN A 158 -15.93 -30.22 -1.92
C ASN A 158 -14.75 -31.22 -1.89
N TYR A 159 -14.17 -31.46 -0.72
CA TYR A 159 -13.07 -32.40 -0.54
C TYR A 159 -12.98 -32.91 0.90
N SER A 160 -12.31 -34.05 1.06
CA SER A 160 -11.88 -34.60 2.35
C SER A 160 -10.47 -34.13 2.75
N LEU A 161 -10.08 -34.44 3.99
CA LEU A 161 -8.72 -34.23 4.49
C LEU A 161 -7.67 -34.99 3.65
N VAL A 162 -8.02 -36.20 3.17
CA VAL A 162 -7.11 -37.03 2.37
C VAL A 162 -6.92 -36.46 0.97
N GLU A 163 -7.99 -35.97 0.34
CA GLU A 163 -7.92 -35.39 -1.01
C GLU A 163 -7.19 -34.05 -1.02
N SER A 164 -7.51 -33.17 -0.06
CA SER A 164 -6.91 -31.84 0.01
C SER A 164 -5.50 -31.84 0.61
N GLY A 165 -5.14 -32.82 1.43
CA GLY A 165 -3.90 -32.78 2.23
C GLY A 165 -3.91 -31.69 3.30
N LEU A 166 -5.07 -31.10 3.62
CA LEU A 166 -5.26 -30.17 4.72
C LEU A 166 -5.75 -30.91 5.97
N ASP A 167 -5.29 -30.45 7.12
CA ASP A 167 -5.73 -30.91 8.42
C ASP A 167 -6.87 -30.05 8.95
N ASN A 168 -7.67 -30.65 9.84
CA ASN A 168 -8.75 -29.93 10.51
C ASN A 168 -8.26 -29.03 11.65
N GLU A 169 -6.98 -29.10 12.03
CA GLU A 169 -6.39 -28.34 13.14
C GLU A 169 -4.94 -27.99 12.85
N TYR A 170 -4.56 -26.73 13.10
CA TYR A 170 -3.18 -26.23 13.09
C TYR A 170 -2.99 -25.40 14.34
N LEU A 171 -2.32 -25.94 15.36
CA LEU A 171 -2.29 -25.33 16.70
C LEU A 171 -1.19 -24.26 16.86
N SER A 172 -0.13 -24.37 16.07
CA SER A 172 0.97 -23.43 16.08
C SER A 172 0.54 -22.02 15.66
N HIS A 173 1.27 -21.02 16.10
CA HIS A 173 1.06 -19.64 15.67
C HIS A 173 1.13 -19.55 14.13
N PRO A 174 0.27 -18.78 13.44
CA PRO A 174 0.24 -18.67 11.98
C PRO A 174 1.59 -18.37 11.33
N GLY A 175 2.47 -17.67 12.05
CA GLY A 175 3.84 -17.41 11.60
C GLY A 175 4.76 -18.63 11.44
N GLN A 176 4.38 -19.82 11.93
CA GLN A 176 5.09 -21.08 11.66
C GLN A 176 4.79 -21.63 10.26
N ASN A 177 3.75 -21.11 9.58
CA ASN A 177 3.38 -21.47 8.21
C ASN A 177 3.19 -22.99 7.98
N GLU A 178 2.65 -23.70 8.97
CA GLU A 178 2.46 -25.16 8.90
C GLU A 178 1.38 -25.56 7.88
N ASN A 179 0.32 -24.75 7.75
CA ASN A 179 -0.81 -25.03 6.88
C ASN A 179 -0.40 -25.06 5.39
N PRO A 180 -0.56 -26.18 4.66
CA PRO A 180 -0.23 -26.30 3.24
C PRO A 180 -1.00 -25.38 2.29
N PHE A 181 -2.03 -24.68 2.78
CA PHE A 181 -2.76 -23.66 2.01
C PHE A 181 -1.83 -22.67 1.29
N PHE A 182 -0.76 -22.20 1.96
CA PHE A 182 0.23 -21.25 1.43
C PHE A 182 1.34 -21.90 0.58
N ARG A 183 1.20 -23.20 0.26
CA ARG A 183 2.11 -23.94 -0.62
C ARG A 183 1.38 -24.61 -1.79
N SER A 184 0.11 -24.28 -1.99
CA SER A 184 -0.75 -24.93 -3.00
C SER A 184 -0.32 -24.70 -4.46
N VAL A 185 0.49 -23.67 -4.72
CA VAL A 185 0.84 -23.24 -6.07
C VAL A 185 1.74 -24.25 -6.79
N PRO A 186 1.74 -24.29 -8.14
CA PRO A 186 2.42 -25.34 -8.91
C PRO A 186 3.92 -25.47 -8.67
N VAL A 187 4.59 -24.35 -8.38
CA VAL A 187 6.03 -24.29 -8.10
C VAL A 187 6.41 -24.81 -6.70
N LEU A 188 5.42 -24.95 -5.80
CA LEU A 188 5.57 -25.50 -4.45
C LEU A 188 4.99 -26.92 -4.40
N ASP A 189 3.93 -27.15 -3.61
CA ASP A 189 3.34 -28.49 -3.45
C ASP A 189 2.39 -28.84 -4.61
N GLY A 190 1.98 -27.87 -5.43
CA GLY A 190 1.16 -28.09 -6.62
C GLY A 190 -0.19 -28.75 -6.33
N ASN A 191 -0.88 -28.26 -5.29
CA ASN A 191 -2.12 -28.84 -4.81
C ASN A 191 -3.30 -28.52 -5.74
N ALA A 192 -3.53 -29.43 -6.69
CA ALA A 192 -4.59 -29.34 -7.69
C ALA A 192 -6.02 -29.42 -7.12
N VAL A 193 -6.19 -29.78 -5.84
CA VAL A 193 -7.50 -29.84 -5.18
C VAL A 193 -7.92 -28.48 -4.66
N ILE A 194 -7.02 -27.76 -3.98
CA ILE A 194 -7.36 -26.50 -3.30
C ILE A 194 -7.10 -25.26 -4.17
N LEU A 195 -6.08 -25.30 -5.04
CA LEU A 195 -5.69 -24.16 -5.86
C LEU A 195 -6.83 -23.62 -6.75
N PRO A 196 -7.69 -24.46 -7.38
CA PRO A 196 -8.81 -23.96 -8.17
C PRO A 196 -9.82 -23.12 -7.35
N TYR A 197 -10.01 -23.44 -6.08
CA TYR A 197 -10.90 -22.68 -5.19
C TYR A 197 -10.27 -21.36 -4.76
N GLN A 198 -8.96 -21.35 -4.48
CA GLN A 198 -8.21 -20.11 -4.23
C GLN A 198 -8.27 -19.20 -5.46
N GLN A 199 -7.97 -19.72 -6.66
CA GLN A 199 -8.06 -18.97 -7.91
C GLN A 199 -9.46 -18.42 -8.15
N ARG A 200 -10.52 -19.19 -7.87
CA ARG A 200 -11.91 -18.74 -7.99
C ARG A 200 -12.24 -17.56 -7.08
N GLN A 201 -11.82 -17.62 -5.81
CA GLN A 201 -12.01 -16.52 -4.87
C GLN A 201 -11.30 -15.25 -5.35
N VAL A 202 -10.03 -15.38 -5.76
CA VAL A 202 -9.22 -14.28 -6.26
C VAL A 202 -9.79 -13.71 -7.57
N ASP A 203 -10.22 -14.56 -8.51
CA ASP A 203 -10.81 -14.13 -9.77
C ASP A 203 -12.06 -13.27 -9.55
N ARG A 204 -12.90 -13.62 -8.57
CA ARG A 204 -14.09 -12.81 -8.25
C ARG A 204 -13.72 -11.48 -7.61
N LEU A 205 -12.74 -11.46 -6.71
CA LEU A 205 -12.20 -10.23 -6.14
C LEU A 205 -11.63 -9.30 -7.21
N LEU A 206 -10.80 -9.84 -8.11
CA LEU A 206 -10.18 -9.10 -9.21
C LEU A 206 -11.23 -8.63 -10.22
N GLN A 207 -12.28 -9.44 -10.45
CA GLN A 207 -13.38 -9.04 -11.33
C GLN A 207 -14.03 -7.73 -10.89
N ILE A 208 -14.23 -7.55 -9.59
CA ILE A 208 -14.82 -6.36 -8.98
C ILE A 208 -13.77 -5.25 -8.92
N SER A 209 -12.62 -5.52 -8.30
CA SER A 209 -11.62 -4.47 -8.02
C SER A 209 -10.99 -3.85 -9.27
N PHE A 210 -10.87 -4.56 -10.38
CA PHE A 210 -10.37 -3.99 -11.63
C PHE A 210 -11.30 -2.97 -12.30
N ALA A 211 -12.53 -2.80 -11.81
CA ALA A 211 -13.38 -1.68 -12.22
C ALA A 211 -12.95 -0.34 -11.58
N PHE A 212 -12.06 -0.38 -10.58
CA PHE A 212 -11.71 0.78 -9.76
C PHE A 212 -10.24 1.18 -9.96
N PRO A 213 -9.96 2.44 -10.32
CA PRO A 213 -8.62 2.92 -10.62
C PRO A 213 -7.79 3.26 -9.37
N ASN A 214 -8.38 3.15 -8.17
CA ASN A 214 -7.83 3.53 -6.86
C ASN A 214 -7.47 2.31 -5.97
N VAL A 215 -7.11 1.17 -6.57
CA VAL A 215 -6.79 -0.07 -5.85
C VAL A 215 -5.35 -0.51 -6.07
N ILE A 216 -4.66 -0.84 -4.97
CA ILE A 216 -3.34 -1.50 -4.97
C ILE A 216 -3.42 -2.79 -4.15
N TYR A 217 -2.50 -3.73 -4.40
CA TYR A 217 -2.58 -5.08 -3.85
C TYR A 217 -1.35 -5.45 -3.03
N THR A 218 -1.58 -6.14 -1.92
CA THR A 218 -0.58 -6.86 -1.14
C THR A 218 -1.00 -8.32 -1.10
N ILE A 219 -0.09 -9.25 -1.36
CA ILE A 219 -0.47 -10.68 -1.43
C ILE A 219 -0.94 -11.19 -0.06
N ASP A 220 -0.14 -11.01 0.99
CA ASP A 220 -0.47 -11.54 2.30
C ASP A 220 -0.37 -10.45 3.39
N ASN A 221 -1.13 -10.61 4.47
CA ASN A 221 -0.89 -9.92 5.73
C ASN A 221 0.26 -10.59 6.51
N GLU A 222 1.39 -9.90 6.65
CA GLU A 222 2.56 -10.32 7.44
C GLU A 222 3.05 -11.74 7.14
N THR A 223 3.35 -12.07 5.90
CA THR A 223 3.60 -13.44 5.48
C THR A 223 4.83 -14.09 6.12
N SER A 224 4.69 -15.40 6.36
CA SER A 224 5.80 -16.35 6.54
C SER A 224 5.90 -17.30 5.34
N GLY A 225 5.22 -16.97 4.23
CA GLY A 225 5.30 -17.66 2.96
C GLY A 225 6.70 -17.65 2.35
N THR A 226 6.86 -18.45 1.31
CA THR A 226 8.10 -18.43 0.50
C THR A 226 7.97 -17.38 -0.61
N ALA A 227 9.10 -17.02 -1.24
CA ALA A 227 9.09 -16.06 -2.35
C ALA A 227 8.25 -16.56 -3.54
N GLU A 228 8.22 -17.87 -3.76
CA GLU A 228 7.50 -18.52 -4.85
C GLU A 228 5.98 -18.43 -4.69
N TRP A 229 5.46 -18.45 -3.45
CA TRP A 229 4.04 -18.19 -3.18
C TRP A 229 3.65 -16.77 -3.58
N ALA A 230 4.42 -15.79 -3.10
CA ALA A 230 4.18 -14.38 -3.39
C ALA A 230 4.29 -14.08 -4.89
N ALA A 231 5.34 -14.59 -5.54
CA ALA A 231 5.57 -14.41 -6.97
C ALA A 231 4.46 -15.04 -7.83
N TYR A 232 3.94 -16.20 -7.45
CA TYR A 232 2.80 -16.81 -8.15
C TYR A 232 1.57 -15.90 -8.11
N TRP A 233 1.18 -15.37 -6.94
CA TRP A 233 0.00 -14.51 -6.87
C TRP A 233 0.22 -13.14 -7.48
N ALA A 234 1.42 -12.56 -7.37
CA ALA A 234 1.75 -11.31 -8.03
C ALA A 234 1.62 -11.43 -9.56
N THR A 235 2.23 -12.45 -10.15
CA THR A 235 2.12 -12.72 -11.59
C THR A 235 0.71 -13.10 -12.00
N TYR A 236 -0.04 -13.81 -11.13
CA TYR A 236 -1.45 -14.14 -11.38
C TYR A 236 -2.29 -12.85 -11.50
N ILE A 237 -2.18 -11.93 -10.54
CA ILE A 237 -2.92 -10.66 -10.55
C ILE A 237 -2.53 -9.83 -11.77
N GLN A 238 -1.23 -9.69 -12.05
CA GLN A 238 -0.73 -8.92 -13.20
C GLN A 238 -1.22 -9.49 -14.54
N ARG A 239 -1.22 -10.81 -14.70
CA ARG A 239 -1.77 -11.46 -15.90
C ARG A 239 -3.26 -11.18 -16.04
N ARG A 240 -4.04 -11.31 -14.97
CA ARG A 240 -5.48 -11.01 -14.99
C ARG A 240 -5.76 -9.54 -15.30
N ALA A 241 -4.93 -8.62 -14.83
CA ALA A 241 -5.01 -7.20 -15.17
C ALA A 241 -4.73 -6.97 -16.67
N ALA A 242 -3.65 -7.56 -17.18
CA ALA A 242 -3.27 -7.46 -18.59
C ALA A 242 -4.33 -8.04 -19.54
N GLU A 243 -4.97 -9.16 -19.17
CA GLU A 243 -6.12 -9.75 -19.89
C GLU A 243 -7.30 -8.76 -20.04
N ARG A 244 -7.41 -7.77 -19.14
CA ARG A 244 -8.42 -6.69 -19.19
C ARG A 244 -7.88 -5.38 -19.73
N GLY A 245 -6.62 -5.31 -20.15
CA GLY A 245 -5.98 -4.09 -20.63
C GLY A 245 -5.72 -3.05 -19.54
N THR A 246 -5.62 -3.46 -18.27
CA THR A 246 -5.25 -2.60 -17.13
C THR A 246 -3.93 -3.06 -16.49
N ILE A 247 -3.39 -2.26 -15.58
CA ILE A 247 -2.20 -2.56 -14.79
C ILE A 247 -2.60 -2.66 -13.32
N ALA A 248 -2.12 -3.69 -12.63
CA ALA A 248 -2.32 -3.86 -11.20
C ALA A 248 -0.97 -3.75 -10.48
N TYR A 249 -0.89 -2.86 -9.49
CA TYR A 249 0.31 -2.66 -8.70
C TYR A 249 0.27 -3.53 -7.45
N VAL A 250 1.29 -4.38 -7.29
CA VAL A 250 1.35 -5.43 -6.28
C VAL A 250 2.59 -5.26 -5.41
N THR A 251 2.50 -5.63 -4.13
CA THR A 251 3.61 -5.84 -3.20
C THR A 251 3.39 -7.14 -2.41
N GLU A 252 4.35 -7.47 -1.55
CA GLU A 252 4.20 -8.40 -0.43
C GLU A 252 4.49 -7.68 0.90
N MET A 253 3.96 -8.20 2.01
CA MET A 253 4.28 -7.77 3.38
C MET A 253 4.94 -8.91 4.16
N TRP A 254 6.26 -8.92 4.27
CA TRP A 254 7.02 -9.93 5.00
C TRP A 254 6.87 -9.77 6.52
N GLY A 255 6.89 -10.88 7.27
CA GLY A 255 6.71 -10.86 8.73
C GLY A 255 7.96 -10.54 9.56
N ALA A 256 9.15 -10.42 8.96
CA ALA A 256 10.37 -10.05 9.66
C ALA A 256 10.33 -8.60 10.13
N ARG A 257 10.51 -8.37 11.44
CA ARG A 257 10.51 -7.02 12.06
C ARG A 257 11.75 -6.19 11.75
N ASP A 258 12.82 -6.86 11.36
CA ASP A 258 14.08 -6.24 10.96
C ASP A 258 14.06 -6.07 9.43
N LEU A 259 14.15 -4.83 8.94
CA LEU A 259 14.16 -4.55 7.51
C LEU A 259 15.42 -5.07 6.80
N HIS A 260 16.51 -5.32 7.53
CA HIS A 260 17.75 -5.86 6.98
C HIS A 260 17.67 -7.37 6.73
N ALA A 261 16.62 -8.03 7.21
CA ALA A 261 16.44 -9.46 7.01
C ALA A 261 16.30 -9.80 5.51
N GLU A 262 16.94 -10.89 5.08
CA GLU A 262 16.90 -11.42 3.71
C GLU A 262 15.47 -11.61 3.19
N GLN A 263 14.50 -11.83 4.08
CA GLN A 263 13.09 -11.95 3.71
C GLN A 263 12.59 -10.71 2.95
N HIS A 264 13.01 -9.50 3.31
CA HIS A 264 12.58 -8.27 2.63
C HIS A 264 13.19 -8.10 1.24
N GLN A 265 14.37 -8.69 0.99
CA GLN A 265 15.01 -8.66 -0.33
C GLN A 265 14.15 -9.31 -1.41
N ARG A 266 13.30 -10.28 -1.03
CA ARG A 266 12.31 -10.91 -1.93
C ARG A 266 11.32 -9.93 -2.57
N THR A 267 11.11 -8.76 -1.96
CA THR A 267 10.37 -7.64 -2.57
C THR A 267 11.31 -6.57 -3.09
N LEU A 268 12.36 -6.22 -2.33
CA LEU A 268 13.26 -5.10 -2.64
C LEU A 268 14.11 -5.32 -3.90
N ASP A 269 14.45 -6.57 -4.22
CA ASP A 269 15.26 -6.95 -5.39
C ASP A 269 14.44 -7.25 -6.65
N HIS A 270 13.11 -7.30 -6.54
CA HIS A 270 12.21 -7.73 -7.62
C HIS A 270 11.24 -6.62 -8.06
N PRO A 271 11.72 -5.47 -8.57
CA PRO A 271 10.85 -4.38 -9.05
C PRO A 271 9.98 -4.78 -10.25
N GLU A 272 10.35 -5.83 -10.98
CA GLU A 272 9.56 -6.42 -12.07
C GLU A 272 8.29 -7.13 -11.57
N LEU A 273 8.29 -7.61 -10.32
CA LEU A 273 7.14 -8.23 -9.67
C LEU A 273 6.40 -7.25 -8.77
N TYR A 274 7.14 -6.40 -8.05
CA TYR A 274 6.60 -5.56 -6.99
C TYR A 274 6.86 -4.08 -7.26
N ALA A 275 5.79 -3.38 -7.63
CA ALA A 275 5.84 -1.98 -8.02
C ALA A 275 6.05 -1.01 -6.85
N PHE A 276 5.86 -1.50 -5.62
CA PHE A 276 6.15 -0.79 -4.38
C PHE A 276 6.61 -1.80 -3.32
N ALA A 277 7.11 -1.32 -2.19
CA ALA A 277 7.44 -2.18 -1.05
C ALA A 277 6.66 -1.76 0.19
N ASP A 278 6.01 -2.71 0.84
CA ASP A 278 5.45 -2.51 2.17
C ASP A 278 6.53 -2.75 3.23
N ILE A 279 6.85 -1.70 3.99
CA ILE A 279 7.88 -1.72 5.04
C ILE A 279 7.27 -1.56 6.43
N SER A 280 5.98 -1.87 6.59
CA SER A 280 5.24 -1.63 7.83
C SER A 280 5.84 -2.35 9.05
N GLN A 281 6.59 -3.43 8.83
CA GLN A 281 7.30 -4.12 9.91
C GLN A 281 8.34 -3.25 10.61
N ASN A 282 8.86 -2.21 9.94
CA ASN A 282 9.72 -1.22 10.58
C ASN A 282 9.02 -0.54 11.77
N ASN A 283 7.69 -0.45 11.77
CA ASN A 283 6.93 0.20 12.84
C ASN A 283 6.91 -0.60 14.15
N HIS A 284 7.69 -1.67 14.27
CA HIS A 284 8.10 -2.27 15.54
C HIS A 284 9.30 -1.57 16.19
N GLN A 285 10.07 -0.80 15.41
CA GLN A 285 11.21 -0.02 15.89
C GLN A 285 10.77 1.35 16.41
N ILE A 286 11.68 2.02 17.11
CA ILE A 286 11.49 3.36 17.69
C ILE A 286 12.74 4.22 17.50
N GLY A 287 12.58 5.54 17.68
CA GLY A 287 13.68 6.50 17.66
C GLY A 287 14.57 6.38 16.42
N ASP A 288 15.87 6.51 16.62
CA ASP A 288 16.86 6.49 15.54
C ASP A 288 16.93 5.13 14.83
N GLN A 289 16.60 4.03 15.49
CA GLN A 289 16.54 2.72 14.81
C GLN A 289 15.46 2.72 13.73
N HIS A 290 14.25 3.21 14.06
CA HIS A 290 13.14 3.33 13.09
C HIS A 290 13.53 4.20 11.89
N TRP A 291 14.23 5.30 12.13
CA TRP A 291 14.73 6.20 11.08
C TRP A 291 15.81 5.54 10.23
N ASN A 292 16.84 4.97 10.87
CA ASN A 292 17.99 4.38 10.20
C ASN A 292 17.59 3.20 9.31
N ASP A 293 16.64 2.38 9.74
CA ASP A 293 16.14 1.25 8.94
C ASP A 293 15.37 1.73 7.71
N LEU A 294 14.57 2.80 7.84
CA LEU A 294 13.92 3.43 6.68
C LEU A 294 14.96 4.04 5.72
N MET A 295 15.98 4.72 6.24
CA MET A 295 17.06 5.28 5.41
C MET A 295 17.85 4.18 4.70
N TRP A 296 18.11 3.07 5.38
CA TRP A 296 18.77 1.91 4.77
C TRP A 296 17.97 1.36 3.60
N VAL A 297 16.66 1.14 3.74
CA VAL A 297 15.84 0.65 2.61
C VAL A 297 15.87 1.64 1.45
N ARG A 298 15.77 2.95 1.73
CA ARG A 298 15.80 3.98 0.68
C ARG A 298 17.08 3.98 -0.13
N GLU A 299 18.20 3.79 0.53
CA GLU A 299 19.51 3.65 -0.09
C GLU A 299 19.61 2.34 -0.87
N TYR A 300 19.16 1.24 -0.26
CA TYR A 300 19.19 -0.10 -0.86
C TYR A 300 18.45 -0.18 -2.20
N ILE A 301 17.37 0.59 -2.37
CA ILE A 301 16.60 0.65 -3.62
C ILE A 301 16.85 1.92 -4.46
N ALA A 302 17.88 2.72 -4.18
CA ALA A 302 18.06 4.04 -4.80
C ALA A 302 18.03 3.99 -6.34
N ASP A 303 18.72 3.02 -6.96
CA ASP A 303 18.80 2.83 -8.42
C ASP A 303 17.49 2.34 -9.06
N ARG A 304 16.54 1.88 -8.24
CA ARG A 304 15.21 1.37 -8.63
C ARG A 304 14.14 1.92 -7.69
N SER A 305 14.23 3.23 -7.50
CA SER A 305 13.35 3.99 -6.61
C SER A 305 11.89 3.70 -6.95
N ARG A 306 11.11 3.41 -5.91
CA ARG A 306 9.67 3.13 -6.00
C ARG A 306 9.01 3.45 -4.65
N PRO A 307 7.67 3.44 -4.55
CA PRO A 307 6.99 3.79 -3.32
C PRO A 307 7.35 2.83 -2.17
N LEU A 308 7.58 3.41 -0.98
CA LEU A 308 7.72 2.68 0.28
C LEU A 308 6.48 2.96 1.13
N ASN A 309 5.61 1.97 1.28
CA ASN A 309 4.36 2.11 2.03
C ASN A 309 4.52 1.67 3.49
N ASN A 310 3.93 2.43 4.40
CA ASN A 310 3.63 2.04 5.78
C ASN A 310 2.12 1.99 5.98
N VAL A 311 1.54 0.79 5.93
CA VAL A 311 0.11 0.52 6.12
C VAL A 311 -0.24 0.13 7.56
N LYS A 312 0.75 -0.27 8.38
CA LYS A 312 0.55 -0.62 9.80
C LYS A 312 1.48 0.18 10.70
N ILE A 313 1.01 1.31 11.20
CA ILE A 313 1.68 2.04 12.27
C ILE A 313 1.04 1.67 13.62
N TYR A 314 1.80 0.93 14.43
CA TYR A 314 1.40 0.51 15.76
C TYR A 314 1.65 1.60 16.81
N GLY A 315 0.98 1.49 17.95
CA GLY A 315 1.15 2.37 19.10
C GLY A 315 -0.20 2.79 19.68
N ALA A 316 -0.51 2.31 20.88
CA ALA A 316 -1.73 2.63 21.61
C ALA A 316 -1.50 2.39 23.10
N ASP A 317 -1.96 3.30 23.95
CA ASP A 317 -1.78 3.16 25.40
C ASP A 317 -2.40 1.85 25.92
N GLY A 318 -1.60 1.06 26.65
CA GLY A 318 -1.98 -0.28 27.12
C GLY A 318 -1.93 -1.38 26.05
N GLY A 319 -1.54 -1.05 24.81
CA GLY A 319 -1.31 -1.99 23.71
C GLY A 319 0.01 -2.74 23.83
N ARG A 320 0.22 -3.72 22.93
CA ARG A 320 1.41 -4.60 22.93
C ARG A 320 2.61 -4.05 22.16
N PHE A 321 2.42 -2.99 21.38
CA PHE A 321 3.36 -2.55 20.33
C PHE A 321 3.76 -1.09 20.48
N GLY A 322 3.90 -0.64 21.73
CA GLY A 322 4.18 0.76 22.05
C GLY A 322 2.94 1.53 22.46
N ASP A 323 3.17 2.75 22.94
CA ASP A 323 2.14 3.67 23.40
C ASP A 323 1.62 4.58 22.27
N THR A 324 0.63 5.42 22.58
CA THR A 324 0.06 6.36 21.60
C THR A 324 1.11 7.31 21.03
N ARG A 325 2.07 7.74 21.85
CA ARG A 325 3.13 8.67 21.44
C ARG A 325 4.04 8.02 20.41
N GLU A 326 4.57 6.84 20.70
CA GLU A 326 5.44 6.10 19.78
C GLU A 326 4.79 5.91 18.41
N GLY A 327 3.48 5.64 18.36
CA GLY A 327 2.74 5.55 17.10
C GLY A 327 2.71 6.85 16.30
N ILE A 328 2.48 7.99 16.97
CA ILE A 328 2.54 9.32 16.34
C ILE A 328 3.96 9.61 15.83
N GLU A 329 4.98 9.26 16.59
CA GLU A 329 6.34 9.52 16.16
C GLU A 329 6.75 8.68 14.95
N ARG A 330 6.32 7.41 14.88
CA ARG A 330 6.51 6.56 13.69
C ARG A 330 5.81 7.17 12.47
N PHE A 331 4.61 7.72 12.63
CA PHE A 331 3.89 8.43 11.57
C PHE A 331 4.71 9.59 10.98
N TRP A 332 5.22 10.48 11.82
CA TRP A 332 6.01 11.62 11.36
C TRP A 332 7.39 11.23 10.82
N ARG A 333 8.09 10.28 11.46
CA ARG A 333 9.36 9.76 10.93
C ARG A 333 9.20 9.11 9.55
N ASN A 334 8.10 8.40 9.31
CA ASN A 334 7.81 7.85 7.98
C ASN A 334 7.63 8.98 6.93
N ILE A 335 6.88 10.04 7.25
CA ILE A 335 6.68 11.19 6.35
C ILE A 335 8.00 11.92 6.08
N PHE A 336 8.76 12.27 7.12
CA PHE A 336 10.03 13.00 7.00
C PHE A 336 11.12 12.15 6.35
N GLY A 337 11.06 10.83 6.56
CA GLY A 337 11.92 9.88 5.88
C GLY A 337 11.54 9.67 4.41
N GLY A 338 10.46 10.30 3.92
CA GLY A 338 10.04 10.23 2.53
C GLY A 338 9.39 8.90 2.14
N ALA A 339 8.69 8.25 3.07
CA ALA A 339 7.80 7.14 2.73
C ALA A 339 6.60 7.65 1.91
N ALA A 340 6.09 6.80 1.02
CA ALA A 340 4.95 7.11 0.16
C ALA A 340 3.61 7.05 0.91
N SER A 341 3.58 6.35 2.05
CA SER A 341 2.42 6.28 2.91
C SER A 341 2.76 6.27 4.40
N ALA A 342 1.81 6.73 5.21
CA ALA A 342 1.80 6.59 6.67
C ALA A 342 0.37 6.41 7.17
N ARG A 343 0.01 5.21 7.64
CA ARG A 343 -1.35 4.89 8.09
C ARG A 343 -1.39 4.23 9.47
N PHE A 344 -2.19 4.79 10.37
CA PHE A 344 -2.41 4.27 11.72
C PHE A 344 -3.12 2.92 11.70
N HIS A 345 -2.55 1.94 12.40
CA HIS A 345 -3.15 0.62 12.57
C HIS A 345 -4.37 0.69 13.50
N ARG A 346 -5.29 -0.26 13.34
CA ARG A 346 -6.54 -0.34 14.10
C ARG A 346 -6.31 -0.61 15.60
N PRO A 347 -7.26 -0.24 16.48
CA PRO A 347 -7.27 -0.71 17.85
C PRO A 347 -7.38 -2.25 17.94
N PRO A 348 -6.84 -2.87 19.03
CA PRO A 348 -6.08 -2.25 20.11
C PRO A 348 -4.57 -2.10 19.82
N GLY A 349 -4.10 -2.50 18.62
CA GLY A 349 -2.67 -2.46 18.28
C GLY A 349 -2.16 -1.07 17.86
N GLY A 350 -3.06 -0.18 17.45
CA GLY A 350 -2.80 1.22 17.14
C GLY A 350 -4.02 2.09 17.45
N ILE A 351 -3.93 3.38 17.13
CA ILE A 351 -4.96 4.38 17.46
C ILE A 351 -6.03 4.58 16.37
N GLY A 352 -6.00 3.78 15.30
CA GLY A 352 -6.96 3.77 14.20
C GLY A 352 -7.23 5.16 13.62
N LEU A 353 -8.50 5.54 13.54
CA LEU A 353 -8.95 6.87 13.14
C LEU A 353 -9.50 7.67 14.34
N SER A 354 -8.84 7.55 15.50
CA SER A 354 -9.17 8.34 16.69
C SER A 354 -9.03 9.85 16.46
N ALA A 355 -9.56 10.67 17.36
CA ALA A 355 -9.41 12.13 17.29
C ALA A 355 -7.93 12.58 17.25
N ILE A 356 -7.04 11.85 17.93
CA ILE A 356 -5.59 12.07 17.91
C ILE A 356 -5.03 11.81 16.51
N ALA A 357 -5.34 10.65 15.92
CA ALA A 357 -4.92 10.31 14.56
C ALA A 357 -5.42 11.35 13.54
N GLN A 358 -6.69 11.75 13.63
CA GLN A 358 -7.28 12.77 12.76
C GLN A 358 -6.55 14.12 12.86
N ALA A 359 -6.12 14.53 14.06
CA ALA A 359 -5.37 15.77 14.23
C ALA A 359 -4.02 15.71 13.52
N HIS A 360 -3.28 14.60 13.63
CA HIS A 360 -2.01 14.43 12.93
C HIS A 360 -2.16 14.29 11.41
N ILE A 361 -3.24 13.67 10.92
CA ILE A 361 -3.53 13.62 9.47
C ILE A 361 -3.80 15.04 8.94
N ARG A 362 -4.61 15.84 9.64
CA ARG A 362 -4.82 17.27 9.28
C ARG A 362 -3.52 18.07 9.29
N SER A 363 -2.69 17.87 10.31
CA SER A 363 -1.37 18.52 10.42
C SER A 363 -0.42 18.10 9.30
N ALA A 364 -0.46 16.84 8.85
CA ALA A 364 0.33 16.39 7.71
C ALA A 364 -0.11 17.10 6.41
N ARG A 365 -1.42 17.31 6.20
CA ARG A 365 -1.91 18.11 5.07
C ARG A 365 -1.53 19.57 5.18
N LEU A 366 -1.60 20.14 6.38
CA LEU A 366 -1.15 21.51 6.63
C LEU A 366 0.35 21.66 6.39
N LEU A 367 1.18 20.67 6.74
CA LEU A 367 2.60 20.69 6.39
C LEU A 367 2.79 20.77 4.87
N GLN A 368 2.04 19.99 4.09
CA GLN A 368 2.14 19.98 2.62
C GLN A 368 1.81 21.33 1.96
N THR A 369 1.07 22.23 2.62
CA THR A 369 0.81 23.57 2.07
C THR A 369 1.96 24.55 2.32
N HIS A 370 2.93 24.20 3.17
CA HIS A 370 4.07 25.05 3.55
C HIS A 370 5.43 24.42 3.23
N PHE A 371 5.48 23.12 2.92
CA PHE A 371 6.70 22.38 2.66
C PHE A 371 6.46 21.33 1.57
N ASP A 372 7.26 21.37 0.50
CA ASP A 372 7.19 20.39 -0.58
C ASP A 372 7.85 19.08 -0.15
N ILE A 373 7.04 18.20 0.46
CA ILE A 373 7.48 16.87 0.88
C ILE A 373 7.96 15.99 -0.27
N PHE A 374 7.53 16.25 -1.50
CA PHE A 374 7.81 15.39 -2.65
C PHE A 374 9.18 15.69 -3.26
N ALA A 375 9.59 16.96 -3.24
CA ALA A 375 10.93 17.39 -3.64
C ALA A 375 11.99 17.17 -2.54
N ALA A 376 11.55 17.07 -1.28
CA ALA A 376 12.46 16.99 -0.14
C ALA A 376 13.22 15.66 -0.04
N GLN A 377 14.45 15.75 0.46
CA GLN A 377 15.26 14.61 0.89
C GLN A 377 15.41 14.58 2.42
N PRO A 378 15.45 13.38 3.03
CA PRO A 378 15.77 13.25 4.45
C PRO A 378 17.25 13.54 4.72
N ASP A 379 17.57 14.17 5.86
CA ASP A 379 18.94 14.20 6.40
C ASP A 379 19.28 12.85 7.02
N ALA A 380 19.51 11.86 6.16
CA ALA A 380 19.58 10.45 6.53
C ALA A 380 20.60 10.17 7.64
N GLY A 381 21.75 10.84 7.61
CA GLY A 381 22.84 10.67 8.56
C GLY A 381 22.86 11.67 9.72
N HIS A 382 21.81 12.47 9.90
CA HIS A 382 21.75 13.55 10.91
C HIS A 382 22.95 14.51 10.83
N THR A 383 23.32 14.91 9.61
CA THR A 383 24.51 15.71 9.35
C THR A 383 24.29 17.21 9.51
N LEU A 384 23.04 17.68 9.39
CA LEU A 384 22.69 19.10 9.45
C LEU A 384 22.08 19.51 10.80
N LEU A 385 21.73 18.55 11.66
CA LEU A 385 21.24 18.81 13.02
C LEU A 385 22.36 18.59 14.04
N LEU A 386 23.07 19.67 14.38
CA LEU A 386 24.13 19.68 15.39
C LEU A 386 23.54 19.78 16.80
N GLU A 387 24.31 19.34 17.79
CA GLU A 387 23.87 19.23 19.20
C GLU A 387 22.59 18.40 19.40
N ARG A 388 22.27 17.56 18.41
CA ARG A 388 21.11 16.67 18.44
C ARG A 388 21.40 15.46 19.33
N GLU A 389 20.55 15.24 20.32
CA GLU A 389 20.50 13.99 21.08
C GLU A 389 19.76 12.88 20.30
N PRO A 390 20.01 11.59 20.61
CA PRO A 390 19.30 10.49 19.95
C PRO A 390 17.77 10.65 20.05
N ALA A 391 17.11 10.45 18.91
CA ALA A 391 15.67 10.63 18.72
C ALA A 391 15.08 12.03 19.00
N GLU A 392 15.91 13.06 19.16
CA GLU A 392 15.43 14.42 19.48
C GLU A 392 14.76 15.14 18.30
N ALA A 393 15.32 15.03 17.09
CA ALA A 393 14.80 15.72 15.92
C ALA A 393 15.13 14.99 14.62
N TYR A 394 14.29 15.20 13.60
CA TYR A 394 14.43 14.61 12.26
C TYR A 394 14.20 15.68 11.19
N LEU A 395 15.05 15.69 10.15
CA LEU A 395 15.05 16.74 9.13
C LEU A 395 14.71 16.15 7.75
N ALA A 396 13.82 16.85 7.06
CA ALA A 396 13.61 16.74 5.62
C ALA A 396 13.83 18.11 4.98
N PHE A 397 14.50 18.17 3.83
CA PHE A 397 14.89 19.44 3.22
C PHE A 397 15.04 19.37 1.71
N THR A 398 14.88 20.52 1.06
CA THR A 398 15.31 20.78 -0.31
C THR A 398 16.41 21.83 -0.24
N PRO A 399 17.67 21.47 -0.58
CA PRO A 399 18.81 22.39 -0.48
C PRO A 399 18.50 23.75 -1.09
N SER A 400 18.91 24.82 -0.40
CA SER A 400 18.68 26.21 -0.84
C SER A 400 17.22 26.62 -1.07
N SER A 401 16.25 25.86 -0.55
CA SER A 401 14.83 26.15 -0.73
C SER A 401 14.06 26.03 0.59
N GLN A 402 13.95 24.83 1.16
CA GLN A 402 13.08 24.57 2.29
C GLN A 402 13.68 23.55 3.28
N TYR A 403 13.45 23.74 4.57
CA TYR A 403 13.85 22.83 5.64
C TYR A 403 12.67 22.61 6.58
N ALA A 404 12.39 21.35 6.92
CA ALA A 404 11.42 20.99 7.95
C ALA A 404 12.14 20.16 9.03
N VAL A 405 12.07 20.61 10.29
CA VAL A 405 12.66 19.89 11.43
C VAL A 405 11.55 19.45 12.38
N TYR A 406 11.32 18.14 12.46
CA TYR A 406 10.34 17.53 13.35
C TYR A 406 10.96 17.18 14.71
N PHE A 407 10.38 17.73 15.78
CA PHE A 407 10.68 17.44 17.18
C PHE A 407 9.58 16.55 17.76
N PRO A 408 9.85 15.28 18.09
CA PRO A 408 8.86 14.38 18.64
C PRO A 408 8.46 14.73 20.07
N GLN A 409 9.34 15.35 20.86
CA GLN A 409 9.12 15.68 22.27
C GLN A 409 9.69 17.05 22.67
N GLY A 410 9.47 18.03 21.82
CA GLY A 410 10.24 19.26 21.89
C GLY A 410 11.75 18.99 21.84
N GLY A 411 12.54 19.96 22.27
CA GLY A 411 13.99 19.88 22.28
C GLY A 411 14.63 21.11 21.67
N SER A 412 15.94 21.03 21.44
CA SER A 412 16.70 22.12 20.86
C SER A 412 17.96 21.66 20.17
N VAL A 413 18.02 21.93 18.86
CA VAL A 413 19.15 21.57 17.99
C VAL A 413 19.71 22.81 17.30
N GLU A 414 20.91 22.71 16.76
CA GLU A 414 21.47 23.70 15.84
C GLU A 414 21.38 23.20 14.40
N LEU A 415 20.57 23.87 13.58
CA LEU A 415 20.47 23.60 12.15
C LEU A 415 21.65 24.26 11.43
N ASP A 416 22.44 23.47 10.72
CA ASP A 416 23.57 23.95 9.93
C ASP A 416 23.10 24.50 8.57
N LEU A 417 23.12 25.83 8.43
CA LEU A 417 22.83 26.54 7.19
C LEU A 417 24.07 27.26 6.65
N ARG A 418 25.29 26.84 7.02
CA ARG A 418 26.53 27.52 6.62
C ARG A 418 26.76 27.57 5.11
N ASP A 419 26.30 26.53 4.41
CA ASP A 419 26.38 26.44 2.96
C ASP A 419 25.20 27.10 2.24
N GLU A 420 24.23 27.63 2.99
CA GLU A 420 23.08 28.34 2.47
C GLU A 420 23.30 29.85 2.44
N SER A 421 22.55 30.54 1.58
CA SER A 421 22.62 31.99 1.46
C SER A 421 21.24 32.62 1.42
N GLY A 422 21.16 33.88 1.82
CA GLY A 422 19.90 34.62 1.88
C GLY A 422 19.09 34.33 3.14
N GLN A 423 17.88 34.87 3.15
CA GLN A 423 16.99 34.83 4.31
C GLN A 423 15.89 33.77 4.12
N PHE A 424 15.63 33.01 5.18
CA PHE A 424 14.53 32.06 5.26
C PHE A 424 13.45 32.63 6.18
N SER A 425 12.19 32.57 5.77
CA SER A 425 11.07 32.74 6.71
C SER A 425 10.98 31.50 7.60
N MET A 426 10.64 31.66 8.88
CA MET A 426 10.48 30.54 9.81
C MET A 426 9.10 30.53 10.45
N GLN A 427 8.52 29.33 10.59
CA GLN A 427 7.24 29.08 11.24
C GLN A 427 7.31 27.79 12.04
N TRP A 428 6.47 27.68 13.06
CA TRP A 428 6.26 26.43 13.79
C TRP A 428 4.86 25.89 13.57
N LEU A 429 4.78 24.60 13.28
CA LEU A 429 3.55 23.83 13.29
C LEU A 429 3.51 22.97 14.55
N ASN A 430 2.49 23.16 15.38
CA ASN A 430 2.15 22.17 16.41
C ASN A 430 1.35 21.05 15.74
N ALA A 431 1.97 19.89 15.57
CA ALA A 431 1.36 18.76 14.88
C ALA A 431 0.19 18.13 15.65
N THR A 432 0.11 18.35 16.97
CA THR A 432 -0.99 17.86 17.82
C THR A 432 -2.25 18.72 17.66
N THR A 433 -2.11 20.03 17.56
CA THR A 433 -3.25 20.97 17.48
C THR A 433 -3.57 21.40 16.05
N GLY A 434 -2.64 21.25 15.11
CA GLY A 434 -2.74 21.78 13.75
C GLY A 434 -2.62 23.30 13.67
N SER A 435 -2.00 23.93 14.66
CA SER A 435 -1.81 25.39 14.67
C SER A 435 -0.43 25.79 14.16
N LEU A 436 -0.41 26.75 13.23
CA LEU A 436 0.80 27.45 12.82
C LEU A 436 1.03 28.69 13.69
N SER A 437 2.26 28.89 14.13
CA SER A 437 2.74 30.15 14.68
C SER A 437 3.85 30.71 13.79
N GLN A 438 3.74 32.00 13.47
CA GLN A 438 4.77 32.68 12.69
C GLN A 438 5.92 33.09 13.61
N GLU A 439 7.14 32.73 13.21
CA GLU A 439 8.34 33.08 13.96
C GLU A 439 9.41 33.64 13.01
N GLY A 440 9.23 34.91 12.63
CA GLY A 440 10.31 35.73 12.08
C GLY A 440 11.03 35.15 10.86
N SER A 441 12.32 35.43 10.80
CA SER A 441 13.22 35.07 9.71
C SER A 441 14.60 34.71 10.25
N VAL A 442 15.29 33.79 9.58
CA VAL A 442 16.66 33.39 9.90
C VAL A 442 17.55 33.61 8.67
N GLU A 443 18.80 33.98 8.88
CA GLU A 443 19.78 34.17 7.81
C GLU A 443 20.57 32.87 7.60
N GLY A 444 20.78 32.49 6.33
CA GLY A 444 21.76 31.48 5.95
C GLY A 444 23.20 31.96 6.19
N GLY A 445 24.16 31.07 5.96
CA GLY A 445 25.59 31.34 6.15
C GLY A 445 26.09 31.10 7.58
N GLY A 446 25.26 30.52 8.44
CA GLY A 446 25.57 30.23 9.83
C GLY A 446 24.80 29.04 10.39
N MET A 447 24.98 28.80 11.69
CA MET A 447 24.18 27.84 12.43
C MET A 447 22.97 28.56 13.03
N VAL A 448 21.80 27.93 12.97
CA VAL A 448 20.54 28.48 13.50
C VAL A 448 20.07 27.60 14.64
N ARG A 449 19.97 28.18 15.83
CA ARG A 449 19.41 27.50 17.00
C ARG A 449 17.90 27.40 16.86
N LEU A 450 17.38 26.19 16.85
CA LEU A 450 15.95 25.91 16.91
C LEU A 450 15.60 25.43 18.32
N VAL A 451 14.56 26.02 18.92
CA VAL A 451 14.04 25.61 20.23
C VAL A 451 12.55 25.40 20.07
N SER A 452 12.08 24.17 20.23
CA SER A 452 10.65 23.88 20.12
C SER A 452 9.84 24.70 21.14
N PRO A 453 8.66 25.23 20.79
CA PRO A 453 7.83 26.00 21.73
C PRO A 453 7.30 25.21 22.95
N GLY A 454 7.35 23.88 22.93
CA GLY A 454 6.95 23.03 24.05
C GLY A 454 7.24 21.54 23.82
N ASN A 455 6.77 20.67 24.72
CA ASN A 455 7.08 19.23 24.72
C ASN A 455 6.12 18.35 23.87
N ASP A 456 5.25 18.99 23.10
CA ASP A 456 4.38 18.35 22.12
C ASP A 456 5.16 18.00 20.83
N HIS A 457 4.44 17.51 19.81
CA HIS A 457 4.97 17.30 18.47
C HIS A 457 5.05 18.64 17.74
N TRP A 458 6.27 19.10 17.45
CA TRP A 458 6.51 20.39 16.78
C TRP A 458 7.30 20.22 15.50
N ILE A 459 7.01 21.05 14.50
CA ILE A 459 7.74 21.09 13.25
C ILE A 459 8.16 22.53 12.98
N ALA A 460 9.47 22.79 12.92
CA ALA A 460 9.99 24.05 12.39
C ALA A 460 9.99 23.96 10.86
N ILE A 461 9.45 24.96 10.18
CA ILE A 461 9.42 25.06 8.72
C ILE A 461 10.17 26.33 8.33
N LEU A 462 11.21 26.18 7.53
CA LEU A 462 12.01 27.26 6.97
C LEU A 462 11.88 27.24 5.45
N ALA A 463 11.68 28.40 4.83
CA ALA A 463 11.54 28.51 3.38
C ALA A 463 12.18 29.80 2.84
N THR A 464 12.83 29.73 1.68
CA THR A 464 13.32 30.91 0.95
C THR A 464 12.16 31.66 0.29
N GLY A 465 12.06 32.96 0.56
CA GLY A 465 10.97 33.81 0.05
C GLY A 465 9.82 33.96 1.05
N SER A 466 9.15 35.11 1.03
CA SER A 466 7.93 35.31 1.81
C SER A 466 6.91 34.28 1.39
N VAL A 467 6.42 33.46 2.32
CA VAL A 467 5.19 32.70 2.14
C VAL A 467 4.10 33.71 1.77
N GLU A 468 3.83 33.90 0.48
CA GLU A 468 2.53 34.40 0.07
C GLU A 468 1.54 33.38 0.63
N ASP A 469 0.62 33.86 1.47
CA ASP A 469 -0.53 33.10 1.95
C ASP A 469 -1.05 32.27 0.76
N PRO A 470 -0.99 30.92 0.80
CA PRO A 470 -1.37 30.10 -0.34
C PRO A 470 -2.84 30.28 -0.74
N GLY A 471 -3.58 31.12 -0.01
CA GLY A 471 -5.02 31.17 -0.05
C GLY A 471 -5.57 29.88 0.58
N PRO A 472 -6.85 29.89 0.98
CA PRO A 472 -7.50 28.64 1.31
C PRO A 472 -7.37 27.69 0.11
N VAL A 473 -6.84 26.49 0.35
CA VAL A 473 -6.99 25.37 -0.58
C VAL A 473 -8.49 25.29 -0.87
N PRO A 474 -8.92 25.46 -2.13
CA PRO A 474 -10.34 25.36 -2.46
C PRO A 474 -10.82 24.00 -1.94
N PRO A 475 -11.99 23.93 -1.27
CA PRO A 475 -12.59 22.63 -1.02
C PRO A 475 -12.64 21.87 -2.35
N PRO A 476 -12.46 20.54 -2.34
CA PRO A 476 -12.62 19.75 -3.56
C PRO A 476 -13.92 20.16 -4.23
N ASP A 477 -13.87 20.39 -5.54
CA ASP A 477 -15.06 20.76 -6.29
C ASP A 477 -16.17 19.75 -5.96
N PRO A 478 -17.42 20.19 -5.71
CA PRO A 478 -18.51 19.28 -5.45
C PRO A 478 -18.57 18.28 -6.59
N VAL A 479 -18.41 17.00 -6.27
CA VAL A 479 -18.55 15.91 -7.23
C VAL A 479 -19.89 16.10 -7.94
N PRO A 480 -19.90 16.32 -9.27
CA PRO A 480 -21.16 16.47 -9.97
C PRO A 480 -22.02 15.24 -9.72
N PRO A 481 -23.33 15.39 -9.45
CA PRO A 481 -24.19 14.25 -9.19
C PRO A 481 -24.05 13.25 -10.33
N PRO A 482 -23.97 11.94 -10.03
CA PRO A 482 -23.80 10.93 -11.05
C PRO A 482 -24.85 11.15 -12.13
N GLY A 483 -24.38 11.22 -13.39
CA GLY A 483 -25.28 11.26 -14.54
C GLY A 483 -26.25 10.07 -14.48
N PRO A 484 -27.44 10.18 -15.11
CA PRO A 484 -28.40 9.09 -15.10
C PRO A 484 -27.73 7.80 -15.59
N VAL A 485 -27.73 6.79 -14.71
CA VAL A 485 -27.21 5.45 -15.02
C VAL A 485 -27.97 4.94 -16.25
N PRO A 486 -27.31 4.67 -17.38
CA PRO A 486 -27.98 4.06 -18.51
C PRO A 486 -28.59 2.72 -18.08
N PRO A 487 -29.78 2.35 -18.60
CA PRO A 487 -30.39 1.07 -18.27
C PRO A 487 -29.39 -0.05 -18.58
N PRO A 488 -29.30 -1.10 -17.73
CA PRO A 488 -28.36 -2.18 -17.94
C PRO A 488 -28.59 -2.80 -19.31
N ASP A 489 -27.51 -3.00 -20.05
CA ASP A 489 -27.56 -3.77 -21.29
C ASP A 489 -28.16 -5.15 -21.00
N PRO A 490 -29.01 -5.69 -21.89
CA PRO A 490 -29.55 -7.02 -21.74
C PRO A 490 -28.40 -8.02 -21.60
N VAL A 491 -28.42 -8.76 -20.47
CA VAL A 491 -27.42 -9.77 -20.12
C VAL A 491 -27.27 -10.75 -21.30
N PRO A 492 -26.09 -10.84 -21.94
CA PRO A 492 -25.83 -11.85 -22.95
C PRO A 492 -25.95 -13.25 -22.31
N PRO A 493 -26.41 -14.27 -23.04
CA PRO A 493 -26.35 -15.65 -22.55
C PRO A 493 -24.91 -15.99 -22.16
N PRO A 494 -24.70 -16.79 -21.10
CA PRO A 494 -23.36 -17.12 -20.63
C PRO A 494 -22.55 -17.76 -21.75
N ASP A 495 -21.33 -17.27 -21.94
CA ASP A 495 -20.38 -17.88 -22.87
C ASP A 495 -20.14 -19.34 -22.46
N PRO A 496 -20.07 -20.28 -23.43
CA PRO A 496 -19.70 -21.64 -23.13
C PRO A 496 -18.32 -21.66 -22.47
N VAL A 497 -18.23 -22.35 -21.33
CA VAL A 497 -17.00 -22.53 -20.56
C VAL A 497 -15.90 -23.05 -21.51
N PRO A 498 -14.82 -22.30 -21.74
CA PRO A 498 -13.73 -22.79 -22.57
C PRO A 498 -13.10 -24.01 -21.89
N PRO A 499 -12.69 -25.03 -22.66
CA PRO A 499 -11.95 -26.15 -22.10
C PRO A 499 -10.69 -25.64 -21.39
N PRO A 500 -10.25 -26.30 -20.30
CA PRO A 500 -9.05 -25.89 -19.59
C PRO A 500 -7.88 -25.76 -20.57
N GLY A 501 -7.25 -24.60 -20.57
CA GLY A 501 -6.04 -24.36 -21.35
C GLY A 501 -4.93 -25.34 -20.95
N PRO A 502 -3.94 -25.57 -21.82
CA PRO A 502 -2.81 -26.44 -21.50
C PRO A 502 -2.11 -25.92 -20.24
N VAL A 503 -1.93 -26.82 -19.27
CA VAL A 503 -1.14 -26.57 -18.07
C VAL A 503 0.31 -26.28 -18.50
N PRO A 504 0.90 -25.12 -18.15
CA PRO A 504 2.30 -24.85 -18.45
C PRO A 504 3.20 -25.92 -17.80
N PRO A 505 4.31 -26.31 -18.45
CA PRO A 505 5.19 -27.33 -17.90
C PRO A 505 5.72 -26.89 -16.53
N PRO A 506 5.88 -27.82 -15.57
CA PRO A 506 6.46 -27.50 -14.28
C PRO A 506 7.90 -27.01 -14.44
N CYS A 507 8.29 -25.96 -13.72
CA CYS A 507 9.69 -25.54 -13.64
C CYS A 507 10.55 -26.72 -13.17
N PRO A 508 11.73 -26.95 -13.77
CA PRO A 508 12.67 -27.96 -13.30
C PRO A 508 13.03 -27.71 -11.84
N LYS A 509 13.12 -28.78 -11.03
CA LYS A 509 13.53 -28.66 -9.62
C LYS A 509 14.91 -28.01 -9.53
N GLY A 510 14.96 -26.78 -8.99
CA GLY A 510 16.20 -26.08 -8.64
C GLY A 510 16.45 -24.73 -9.30
N GLU A 511 15.52 -24.20 -10.11
CA GLU A 511 15.67 -22.86 -10.71
C GLU A 511 14.78 -21.81 -10.02
N THR A 512 15.36 -20.64 -9.84
CA THR A 512 14.88 -19.48 -9.07
C THR A 512 13.77 -18.70 -9.81
N ILE A 513 13.28 -17.63 -9.14
CA ILE A 513 12.22 -16.68 -9.55
C ILE A 513 12.17 -16.35 -11.05
N GLU A 514 13.30 -16.39 -11.76
CA GLU A 514 13.39 -16.15 -13.21
C GLU A 514 12.51 -17.07 -14.09
N CYS A 515 12.17 -18.29 -13.64
CA CYS A 515 11.28 -19.20 -14.37
C CYS A 515 9.80 -18.76 -14.33
N LEU A 516 9.39 -17.97 -13.33
CA LEU A 516 8.02 -17.43 -13.24
C LEU A 516 7.82 -16.15 -14.09
N LEU A 517 8.92 -15.53 -14.54
CA LEU A 517 8.91 -14.28 -15.31
C LEU A 517 8.82 -14.49 -16.83
N ASN A 518 8.98 -15.73 -17.31
CA ASN A 518 8.92 -16.13 -18.73
C ASN A 518 7.70 -17.02 -18.99
#